data_AF-A0A953HQ45-F1
#
_entry.id   AF-A0A953HQ45-F1
#
_cell.length_a   1.000
_cell.length_b   1.000
_cell.length_c   1.000
_cell.angle_alpha   90.00
_cell.angle_beta   90.00
_cell.angle_gamma   90.00
#
_symmetry.space_group_name_H-M   'P 1'
#
loop_
_entity.id
_entity.type
_entity.pdbx_description
1 polymer ?
#
loop_
_entity_poly.entity_id
_entity_poly.type
_entity_poly.pdbx_seq_one_letter_code
_entity_poly.pdbx_strand_id
1 'polypeptide(L)'
;MIDRRIFRLMLLVAFCCYAWVSEGQDVSFPSSDKKYFQLKPGSIGSNLYSVELFSDIDTSWEKWKLRGYSFGFDPDKTPMYTSVNGILSTPYMIQVRGNENETNKKRWGFHIFEGYANDDKSRLTMLVNKHVEMNKPVAEIYYYGTAYNHSTTAYNWIRIGSDVKNHSYMFSRDKAVFYGSLKLKNAFTLGNIGAENLRMDKPEGDDESNAKESAKHVNFIELKNSTDGTIFYDSDNHMVVIKIQGKWMKLKVEELPEGIDYEFAEDQ
;
A
#
# COMPACT_ATOMS: atom_id res chain seq x y z
N MET A 1 -0.58 3.45 -79.28
CA MET A 1 -1.43 4.50 -78.70
C MET A 1 -2.58 3.82 -77.98
N ILE A 2 -2.69 3.97 -76.66
CA ILE A 2 -3.88 3.48 -75.94
C ILE A 2 -5.06 4.34 -76.39
N ASP A 3 -6.16 3.70 -76.77
CA ASP A 3 -7.40 4.38 -77.14
C ASP A 3 -7.82 5.33 -76.00
N ARG A 4 -8.10 6.59 -76.34
CA ARG A 4 -8.56 7.62 -75.39
C ARG A 4 -9.77 7.16 -74.57
N ARG A 5 -10.61 6.28 -75.11
CA ARG A 5 -11.76 5.71 -74.38
C ARG A 5 -11.32 4.74 -73.28
N ILE A 6 -10.33 3.90 -73.56
CA ILE A 6 -9.76 2.95 -72.60
C ILE A 6 -9.04 3.70 -71.48
N PHE A 7 -8.27 4.74 -71.82
CA PHE A 7 -7.57 5.55 -70.81
C PHE A 7 -8.53 6.27 -69.84
N ARG A 8 -9.65 6.81 -70.36
CA ARG A 8 -10.69 7.43 -69.51
C ARG A 8 -11.38 6.42 -68.60
N LEU A 9 -11.63 5.20 -69.10
CA LEU A 9 -12.22 4.14 -68.29
C LEU A 9 -11.27 3.72 -67.15
N MET A 10 -9.96 3.59 -67.43
CA MET A 10 -8.98 3.26 -66.40
C MET A 10 -8.87 4.34 -65.31
N LEU A 11 -8.95 5.62 -65.68
CA LEU A 11 -8.97 6.72 -64.71
C LEU A 11 -10.22 6.72 -63.84
N LEU A 12 -11.38 6.43 -64.43
CA LEU A 12 -12.64 6.32 -63.67
C LEU A 12 -12.56 5.16 -62.66
N VAL A 13 -12.07 4.00 -63.10
CA VAL A 13 -11.87 2.84 -62.22
C VAL A 13 -10.88 3.16 -61.10
N ALA A 14 -9.75 3.79 -61.41
CA ALA A 14 -8.78 4.19 -60.40
C ALA A 14 -9.37 5.20 -59.40
N PHE A 15 -10.18 6.15 -59.86
CA PHE A 15 -10.86 7.11 -58.99
C PHE A 15 -11.92 6.45 -58.10
N CYS A 16 -12.72 5.53 -58.66
CA CYS A 16 -13.68 4.74 -57.89
C CYS A 16 -12.99 3.83 -56.86
N CYS A 17 -11.87 3.20 -57.22
CA CYS A 17 -11.08 2.40 -56.29
C CYS A 17 -10.45 3.28 -55.19
N TYR A 18 -9.96 4.48 -55.52
CA TYR A 18 -9.43 5.42 -54.53
C TYR A 18 -10.52 5.91 -53.57
N ALA A 19 -11.71 6.23 -54.08
CA ALA A 19 -12.87 6.60 -53.26
C ALA A 19 -13.32 5.45 -52.35
N TRP A 20 -13.37 4.22 -52.86
CA TRP A 20 -13.67 3.03 -52.06
C TRP A 20 -12.61 2.74 -50.98
N VAL A 21 -11.33 2.93 -51.29
CA VAL A 21 -10.25 2.77 -50.31
C VAL A 21 -10.28 3.89 -49.26
N SER A 22 -10.68 5.12 -49.61
CA SER A 22 -10.85 6.20 -48.63
C SER A 22 -12.07 6.00 -47.73
N GLU A 23 -13.18 5.47 -48.26
CA GLU A 23 -14.36 5.14 -47.45
C GLU A 23 -14.15 3.87 -46.59
N GLY A 24 -13.31 2.93 -47.02
CA GLY A 24 -12.94 1.74 -46.26
C GLY A 24 -12.03 1.99 -45.05
N GLN A 25 -11.55 3.22 -44.85
CA GLN A 25 -10.77 3.63 -43.68
C GLN A 25 -11.58 4.39 -42.63
N ASP A 26 -12.82 4.76 -42.93
CA ASP A 26 -13.77 5.23 -41.91
C ASP A 26 -14.36 4.00 -41.20
N VAL A 27 -13.56 3.43 -40.29
CA VAL A 27 -14.11 2.65 -39.18
C VAL A 27 -14.89 3.64 -38.33
N SER A 28 -16.15 3.87 -38.69
CA SER A 28 -17.07 4.63 -37.86
C SER A 28 -17.25 3.83 -36.56
N PHE A 29 -16.50 4.21 -35.52
CA PHE A 29 -16.80 3.79 -34.17
C PHE A 29 -18.25 4.19 -33.88
N PRO A 30 -19.10 3.28 -33.38
CA PRO A 30 -20.48 3.62 -33.08
C PRO A 30 -20.50 4.85 -32.15
N SER A 31 -21.37 5.81 -32.44
CA SER A 31 -21.47 7.09 -31.74
C SER A 31 -21.93 6.99 -30.26
N SER A 32 -21.78 5.82 -29.64
CA SER A 32 -22.09 5.52 -28.23
C SER A 32 -20.93 5.83 -27.26
N ASP A 33 -19.72 6.12 -27.77
CA ASP A 33 -18.50 6.21 -26.96
C ASP A 33 -18.35 7.48 -26.10
N LYS A 34 -19.22 8.49 -26.28
CA LYS A 34 -19.16 9.73 -25.50
C LYS A 34 -19.56 9.58 -24.03
N LYS A 35 -20.18 8.47 -23.65
CA LYS A 35 -20.66 8.29 -22.26
C LYS A 35 -19.49 8.00 -21.31
N TYR A 36 -18.58 7.10 -21.70
CA TYR A 36 -17.49 6.61 -20.85
C TYR A 36 -16.16 7.31 -21.10
N PHE A 37 -16.09 8.15 -22.14
CA PHE A 37 -14.98 9.02 -22.45
C PHE A 37 -15.52 10.42 -22.71
N GLN A 38 -15.11 11.40 -21.90
CA GLN A 38 -15.56 12.78 -22.03
C GLN A 38 -14.37 13.75 -22.09
N LEU A 39 -14.44 14.71 -23.02
CA LEU A 39 -13.56 15.87 -23.02
C LEU A 39 -14.25 17.01 -22.26
N LYS A 40 -13.64 17.47 -21.17
CA LYS A 40 -14.11 18.63 -20.42
C LYS A 40 -13.31 19.87 -20.81
N PRO A 41 -13.96 20.99 -21.17
CA PRO A 41 -13.24 22.22 -21.43
C PRO A 41 -12.50 22.68 -20.17
N GLY A 42 -11.29 23.17 -20.38
CA GLY A 42 -10.50 23.85 -19.35
C GLY A 42 -11.04 25.26 -19.06
N SER A 43 -10.17 26.14 -18.57
CA SER A 43 -10.53 27.52 -18.25
C SER A 43 -11.17 28.25 -19.44
N ILE A 44 -12.12 29.16 -19.14
CA ILE A 44 -12.82 29.97 -20.14
C ILE A 44 -11.78 30.65 -21.06
N GLY A 45 -11.93 30.45 -22.37
CA GLY A 45 -11.05 31.03 -23.39
C GLY A 45 -9.74 30.29 -23.67
N SER A 46 -9.43 29.19 -22.97
CA SER A 46 -8.16 28.46 -23.18
C SER A 46 -8.13 27.57 -24.43
N ASN A 47 -9.30 27.16 -24.95
CA ASN A 47 -9.43 26.12 -25.97
C ASN A 47 -8.73 24.78 -25.60
N LEU A 48 -8.40 24.57 -24.33
CA LEU A 48 -7.79 23.35 -23.81
C LEU A 48 -8.85 22.44 -23.19
N TYR A 49 -8.58 21.14 -23.14
CA TYR A 49 -9.49 20.14 -22.61
C TYR A 49 -8.78 19.17 -21.68
N SER A 50 -9.51 18.64 -20.69
CA SER A 50 -9.12 17.45 -19.93
C SER A 50 -9.96 16.25 -20.37
N VAL A 51 -9.43 15.06 -20.14
CA VAL A 51 -10.12 13.79 -20.42
C VAL A 51 -10.63 13.20 -19.10
N GLU A 52 -11.87 12.73 -19.09
CA GLU A 52 -12.42 11.91 -18.01
C GLU A 52 -12.93 10.56 -18.52
N LEU A 53 -12.64 9.51 -17.75
CA LEU A 53 -13.08 8.14 -17.99
C LEU A 53 -14.09 7.74 -16.90
N PHE A 54 -15.13 7.02 -17.29
CA PHE A 54 -16.20 6.59 -16.38
C PHE A 54 -16.57 5.11 -16.56
N SER A 55 -17.20 4.55 -15.55
CA SER A 55 -17.86 3.26 -15.61
C SER A 55 -19.21 3.36 -14.91
N ASP A 56 -20.19 2.55 -15.33
CA ASP A 56 -21.50 2.51 -14.70
C ASP A 56 -21.48 1.69 -13.40
N ILE A 57 -22.47 1.93 -12.54
CA ILE A 57 -22.83 1.00 -11.47
C ILE A 57 -23.71 -0.09 -12.10
N ASP A 58 -23.25 -1.34 -12.03
CA ASP A 58 -24.01 -2.52 -12.45
C ASP A 58 -23.94 -3.56 -11.34
N THR A 59 -25.02 -3.68 -10.56
CA THR A 59 -25.12 -4.63 -9.45
C THR A 59 -25.16 -6.09 -9.91
N SER A 60 -25.45 -6.32 -11.19
CA SER A 60 -25.47 -7.66 -11.81
C SER A 60 -24.12 -8.09 -12.38
N TRP A 61 -23.09 -7.23 -12.33
CA TRP A 61 -21.77 -7.55 -12.85
C TRP A 61 -21.19 -8.80 -12.16
N GLU A 62 -20.98 -9.87 -12.93
CA GLU A 62 -20.59 -11.18 -12.42
C GLU A 62 -19.33 -11.15 -11.54
N LYS A 63 -18.41 -10.20 -11.76
CA LYS A 63 -17.22 -10.05 -10.93
C LYS A 63 -17.53 -9.67 -9.49
N TRP A 64 -18.70 -9.12 -9.16
CA TRP A 64 -19.10 -8.92 -7.76
C TRP A 64 -19.20 -10.22 -6.96
N LYS A 65 -19.39 -11.37 -7.63
CA LYS A 65 -19.34 -12.69 -6.97
C LYS A 65 -17.90 -13.08 -6.61
N LEU A 66 -16.90 -12.44 -7.20
CA LEU A 66 -15.49 -12.67 -6.94
C LEU A 66 -15.02 -11.76 -5.80
N ARG A 67 -14.42 -12.38 -4.78
CA ARG A 67 -13.95 -11.69 -3.57
C ARG A 67 -13.03 -10.51 -3.86
N GLY A 68 -12.10 -10.65 -4.81
CA GLY A 68 -11.15 -9.61 -5.17
C GLY A 68 -11.81 -8.30 -5.62
N TYR A 69 -13.05 -8.37 -6.10
CA TYR A 69 -13.80 -7.23 -6.61
C TYR A 69 -14.84 -6.70 -5.62
N SER A 70 -15.56 -7.56 -4.89
CA SER A 70 -16.63 -7.12 -3.98
C SER A 70 -16.19 -6.78 -2.56
N PHE A 71 -15.07 -7.31 -2.10
CA PHE A 71 -14.70 -7.09 -0.71
C PHE A 71 -14.39 -5.62 -0.43
N GLY A 72 -15.10 -5.04 0.54
CA GLY A 72 -14.92 -3.64 0.95
C GLY A 72 -15.52 -2.61 0.00
N PHE A 73 -16.34 -3.07 -0.94
CA PHE A 73 -17.11 -2.23 -1.87
C PHE A 73 -18.61 -2.49 -1.68
N ASP A 74 -19.41 -1.46 -1.98
CA ASP A 74 -20.87 -1.54 -2.01
C ASP A 74 -21.32 -1.59 -3.47
N PRO A 75 -21.73 -2.75 -4.01
CA PRO A 75 -22.09 -2.90 -5.43
C PRO A 75 -23.21 -1.97 -5.89
N ASP A 76 -24.05 -1.46 -4.98
CA ASP A 76 -25.12 -0.52 -5.30
C ASP A 76 -24.62 0.92 -5.48
N LYS A 77 -23.38 1.20 -5.05
CA LYS A 77 -22.79 2.55 -5.05
C LYS A 77 -21.46 2.64 -5.79
N THR A 78 -20.79 1.52 -6.04
CA THR A 78 -19.46 1.46 -6.65
C THR A 78 -19.58 1.16 -8.15
N PRO A 79 -19.03 2.01 -9.03
CA PRO A 79 -18.91 1.69 -10.45
C PRO A 79 -18.14 0.39 -10.70
N MET A 80 -18.47 -0.31 -11.77
CA MET A 80 -17.63 -1.41 -12.27
C MET A 80 -16.19 -0.94 -12.47
N TYR A 81 -15.25 -1.86 -12.36
CA TYR A 81 -13.83 -1.52 -12.47
C TYR A 81 -13.49 -1.18 -13.93
N THR A 82 -12.90 -0.01 -14.16
CA THR A 82 -12.26 0.31 -15.44
C THR A 82 -10.93 -0.43 -15.55
N SER A 83 -10.75 -1.21 -16.62
CA SER A 83 -9.52 -1.97 -16.85
C SER A 83 -8.66 -1.30 -17.92
N VAL A 84 -7.36 -1.14 -17.66
CA VAL A 84 -6.36 -0.76 -18.66
C VAL A 84 -5.58 -2.02 -19.05
N ASN A 85 -5.88 -2.58 -20.22
CA ASN A 85 -5.20 -3.78 -20.72
C ASN A 85 -3.92 -3.41 -21.50
N GLY A 86 -2.95 -2.85 -20.78
CA GLY A 86 -1.70 -2.36 -21.35
C GLY A 86 -0.81 -1.72 -20.29
N ILE A 87 0.36 -1.24 -20.72
CA ILE A 87 1.28 -0.52 -19.83
C ILE A 87 0.79 0.92 -19.66
N LEU A 88 0.54 1.35 -18.42
CA LEU A 88 0.35 2.75 -18.09
C LEU A 88 1.69 3.37 -17.73
N SER A 89 2.26 4.16 -18.65
CA SER A 89 3.49 4.94 -18.42
C SER A 89 3.17 6.42 -18.56
N THR A 90 3.53 7.21 -17.56
CA THR A 90 3.30 8.67 -17.56
C THR A 90 4.50 9.37 -16.91
N PRO A 91 4.99 10.49 -17.47
CA PRO A 91 5.97 11.34 -16.81
C PRO A 91 5.33 12.25 -15.73
N TYR A 92 4.00 12.17 -15.57
CA TYR A 92 3.22 13.00 -14.65
C TYR A 92 2.72 12.21 -13.44
N MET A 93 2.24 12.94 -12.43
CA MET A 93 1.76 12.37 -11.17
C MET A 93 0.44 11.59 -11.35
N ILE A 94 0.37 10.39 -10.77
CA ILE A 94 -0.88 9.69 -10.49
C ILE A 94 -1.32 10.07 -9.07
N GLN A 95 -2.52 10.62 -8.92
CA GLN A 95 -3.06 11.07 -7.63
C GLN A 95 -4.28 10.27 -7.21
N VAL A 96 -4.26 9.72 -6.00
CA VAL A 96 -5.42 9.09 -5.37
C VAL A 96 -6.01 10.02 -4.31
N ARG A 97 -6.93 10.89 -4.73
CA ARG A 97 -7.58 11.89 -3.87
C ARG A 97 -8.72 11.26 -3.07
N GLY A 98 -8.88 11.69 -1.82
CA GLY A 98 -10.03 11.35 -0.97
C GLY A 98 -10.51 12.61 -0.27
N ASN A 99 -11.81 12.84 -0.24
CA ASN A 99 -12.44 13.88 0.56
C ASN A 99 -13.75 13.35 1.17
N GLU A 100 -14.28 14.06 2.17
CA GLU A 100 -15.48 13.65 2.93
C GLU A 100 -16.74 13.51 2.07
N ASN A 101 -16.76 14.15 0.89
CA ASN A 101 -17.89 14.10 -0.05
C ASN A 101 -17.78 12.93 -1.05
N GLU A 102 -16.69 12.16 -1.02
CA GLU A 102 -16.43 11.03 -1.91
C GLU A 102 -16.81 9.69 -1.26
N THR A 103 -18.07 9.55 -0.86
CA THR A 103 -18.60 8.30 -0.31
C THR A 103 -18.43 7.16 -1.34
N ASN A 104 -17.70 6.10 -0.96
CA ASN A 104 -17.52 4.83 -1.70
C ASN A 104 -16.58 4.83 -2.92
N LYS A 105 -15.71 5.86 -3.11
CA LYS A 105 -14.70 5.83 -4.19
C LYS A 105 -13.36 5.19 -3.79
N LYS A 106 -13.01 5.21 -2.50
CA LYS A 106 -11.89 4.45 -1.94
C LYS A 106 -12.42 3.30 -1.11
N ARG A 107 -11.82 2.11 -1.23
CA ARG A 107 -12.10 0.98 -0.33
C ARG A 107 -11.89 1.44 1.12
N TRP A 108 -12.98 1.47 1.88
CA TRP A 108 -13.05 1.97 3.26
C TRP A 108 -12.55 3.41 3.51
N GLY A 109 -12.40 4.25 2.47
CA GLY A 109 -12.07 5.68 2.64
C GLY A 109 -10.59 6.03 2.82
N PHE A 110 -9.72 5.07 3.18
CA PHE A 110 -8.30 5.30 3.50
C PHE A 110 -7.30 4.57 2.57
N HIS A 111 -7.75 3.69 1.68
CA HIS A 111 -6.88 2.96 0.75
C HIS A 111 -6.34 3.85 -0.37
N ILE A 112 -5.02 3.81 -0.57
CA ILE A 112 -4.32 4.47 -1.70
C ILE A 112 -4.01 3.46 -2.81
N PHE A 113 -3.51 2.29 -2.43
CA PHE A 113 -3.03 1.29 -3.38
C PHE A 113 -3.26 -0.13 -2.87
N GLU A 114 -3.62 -1.02 -3.78
CA GLU A 114 -3.74 -2.45 -3.54
C GLU A 114 -3.16 -3.24 -4.72
N GLY A 115 -2.10 -3.99 -4.45
CA GLY A 115 -1.45 -4.87 -5.42
C GLY A 115 -1.64 -6.33 -5.01
N TYR A 116 -2.31 -7.12 -5.84
CA TYR A 116 -2.54 -8.54 -5.61
C TYR A 116 -1.40 -9.38 -6.19
N ALA A 117 -1.01 -10.43 -5.48
CA ALA A 117 -0.07 -11.41 -5.98
C ALA A 117 -0.72 -12.28 -7.08
N ASN A 118 0.10 -13.10 -7.75
CA ASN A 118 -0.38 -14.00 -8.81
C ASN A 118 -1.45 -15.01 -8.34
N ASP A 119 -1.55 -15.24 -7.04
CA ASP A 119 -2.52 -16.12 -6.40
C ASP A 119 -3.89 -15.46 -6.16
N ASP A 120 -4.02 -14.15 -6.40
CA ASP A 120 -5.18 -13.30 -6.10
C ASP A 120 -5.67 -13.37 -4.64
N LYS A 121 -4.77 -13.78 -3.73
CA LYS A 121 -5.07 -13.97 -2.30
C LYS A 121 -4.18 -13.11 -1.42
N SER A 122 -2.90 -13.06 -1.73
CA SER A 122 -1.93 -12.24 -1.01
C SER A 122 -1.91 -10.84 -1.60
N ARG A 123 -1.71 -9.81 -0.78
CA ARG A 123 -1.88 -8.42 -1.24
C ARG A 123 -1.05 -7.39 -0.51
N LEU A 124 -0.31 -6.58 -1.26
CA LEU A 124 0.32 -5.36 -0.77
C LEU A 124 -0.73 -4.25 -0.68
N THR A 125 -0.83 -3.61 0.47
CA THR A 125 -1.79 -2.54 0.73
C THR A 125 -1.10 -1.32 1.29
N MET A 126 -1.47 -0.14 0.77
CA MET A 126 -1.01 1.16 1.26
C MET A 126 -2.21 2.01 1.66
N LEU A 127 -2.19 2.51 2.89
CA LEU A 127 -3.27 3.31 3.49
C LEU A 127 -2.75 4.64 4.01
N VAL A 128 -3.66 5.61 4.13
CA VAL A 128 -3.42 6.85 4.89
C VAL A 128 -4.62 7.20 5.76
N ASN A 129 -4.33 7.68 6.96
CA ASN A 129 -5.31 8.22 7.91
C ASN A 129 -6.37 7.20 8.36
N LYS A 130 -6.07 5.89 8.30
CA LYS A 130 -6.93 4.86 8.91
C LYS A 130 -6.95 5.01 10.45
N HIS A 131 -5.79 5.33 11.02
CA HIS A 131 -5.57 5.46 12.45
C HIS A 131 -4.85 6.76 12.81
N VAL A 132 -4.97 7.15 14.08
CA VAL A 132 -4.19 8.22 14.71
C VAL A 132 -3.36 7.58 15.82
N GLU A 133 -2.04 7.69 15.71
CA GLU A 133 -1.10 7.20 16.72
C GLU A 133 -0.18 8.33 17.14
N MET A 134 0.12 8.42 18.44
CA MET A 134 0.95 9.50 19.00
C MET A 134 0.49 10.90 18.55
N ASN A 135 -0.84 11.12 18.55
CA ASN A 135 -1.52 12.36 18.14
C ASN A 135 -1.34 12.74 16.65
N LYS A 136 -0.91 11.82 15.79
CA LYS A 136 -0.75 12.06 14.35
C LYS A 136 -1.41 10.96 13.52
N PRO A 137 -2.05 11.29 12.38
CA PRO A 137 -2.55 10.27 11.48
C PRO A 137 -1.41 9.46 10.87
N VAL A 138 -1.63 8.16 10.66
CA VAL A 138 -0.61 7.23 10.19
C VAL A 138 -0.80 6.90 8.71
N ALA A 139 0.31 6.81 7.99
CA ALA A 139 0.38 6.16 6.69
C ALA A 139 0.94 4.75 6.89
N GLU A 140 0.27 3.75 6.32
CA GLU A 140 0.55 2.35 6.60
C GLU A 140 0.86 1.60 5.32
N ILE A 141 1.81 0.67 5.40
CA ILE A 141 2.09 -0.29 4.35
C ILE A 141 2.25 -1.68 4.96
N TYR A 142 1.50 -2.65 4.43
CA TYR A 142 1.60 -4.03 4.87
C TYR A 142 1.32 -4.98 3.70
N TYR A 143 1.91 -6.19 3.78
CA TYR A 143 1.70 -7.25 2.81
C TYR A 143 0.93 -8.37 3.48
N TYR A 144 -0.35 -8.51 3.16
CA TYR A 144 -1.16 -9.64 3.64
C TYR A 144 -0.76 -10.94 2.94
N GLY A 145 -0.66 -12.01 3.71
CA GLY A 145 -0.67 -13.39 3.22
C GLY A 145 -2.09 -13.90 2.99
N THR A 146 -2.23 -15.22 2.95
CA THR A 146 -3.51 -15.87 2.64
C THR A 146 -4.39 -16.10 3.86
N ALA A 147 -3.81 -16.07 5.06
CA ALA A 147 -4.58 -16.24 6.29
C ALA A 147 -5.42 -14.99 6.57
N TYR A 148 -6.68 -15.21 6.92
CA TYR A 148 -7.65 -14.13 7.12
C TYR A 148 -7.93 -13.93 8.61
N ASN A 149 -6.91 -13.45 9.29
CA ASN A 149 -6.96 -13.10 10.71
C ASN A 149 -5.96 -11.97 10.99
N HIS A 150 -5.96 -11.48 12.21
CA HIS A 150 -4.97 -10.53 12.68
C HIS A 150 -3.92 -11.30 13.47
N SER A 151 -3.22 -12.26 12.86
CA SER A 151 -2.05 -12.90 13.51
C SER A 151 -0.81 -12.63 12.68
N THR A 152 0.37 -12.84 13.26
CA THR A 152 1.65 -12.73 12.52
C THR A 152 1.66 -13.58 11.24
N THR A 153 0.95 -14.71 11.22
CA THR A 153 0.85 -15.60 10.04
C THR A 153 0.03 -15.03 8.89
N ALA A 154 -0.79 -14.00 9.13
CA ALA A 154 -1.55 -13.30 8.10
C ALA A 154 -0.73 -12.23 7.37
N TYR A 155 0.51 -11.97 7.78
CA TYR A 155 1.36 -10.94 7.18
C TYR A 155 2.63 -11.56 6.63
N ASN A 156 2.95 -11.18 5.40
CA ASN A 156 4.18 -11.48 4.70
C ASN A 156 5.24 -10.41 4.98
N TRP A 157 6.41 -10.57 4.36
CA TRP A 157 7.51 -9.62 4.44
C TRP A 157 7.49 -8.60 3.31
N ILE A 158 7.63 -7.32 3.65
CA ILE A 158 7.97 -6.24 2.72
C ILE A 158 9.48 -6.03 2.78
N ARG A 159 10.16 -6.09 1.63
CA ARG A 159 11.58 -5.73 1.52
C ARG A 159 11.71 -4.31 0.96
N ILE A 160 12.51 -3.48 1.62
CA ILE A 160 12.80 -2.10 1.22
C ILE A 160 14.30 -1.99 0.92
N GLY A 161 14.65 -1.59 -0.31
CA GLY A 161 16.00 -1.18 -0.71
C GLY A 161 16.71 -2.06 -1.75
N SER A 162 16.35 -3.33 -1.90
CA SER A 162 16.92 -4.24 -2.91
C SER A 162 15.95 -5.40 -3.16
N ASP A 163 16.01 -6.01 -4.33
CA ASP A 163 15.35 -7.27 -4.69
C ASP A 163 16.24 -8.50 -4.41
N VAL A 164 17.50 -8.30 -4.00
CA VAL A 164 18.44 -9.38 -3.70
C VAL A 164 18.14 -9.99 -2.33
N LYS A 165 18.10 -11.33 -2.28
CA LYS A 165 17.89 -12.10 -1.04
C LYS A 165 18.99 -11.78 -0.02
N ASN A 166 18.61 -11.60 1.24
CA ASN A 166 19.51 -11.28 2.37
C ASN A 166 20.23 -9.92 2.26
N HIS A 167 19.72 -8.99 1.44
CA HIS A 167 20.18 -7.60 1.39
C HIS A 167 19.06 -6.63 1.79
N SER A 168 19.43 -5.45 2.32
CA SER A 168 18.50 -4.39 2.73
C SER A 168 17.64 -4.76 3.97
N TYR A 169 16.38 -4.33 4.01
CA TYR A 169 15.57 -4.33 5.24
C TYR A 169 14.22 -4.98 4.99
N MET A 170 13.80 -5.87 5.89
CA MET A 170 12.51 -6.56 5.83
C MET A 170 11.62 -6.12 6.98
N PHE A 171 10.35 -5.84 6.69
CA PHE A 171 9.33 -5.46 7.66
C PHE A 171 8.11 -6.38 7.51
N SER A 172 7.56 -6.82 8.63
CA SER A 172 6.28 -7.53 8.75
C SER A 172 5.53 -6.99 9.97
N ARG A 173 4.35 -7.54 10.29
CA ARG A 173 3.41 -6.98 11.28
C ARG A 173 4.08 -6.50 12.58
N ASP A 174 4.86 -7.37 13.21
CA ASP A 174 5.46 -7.12 14.54
C ASP A 174 6.99 -7.35 14.53
N LYS A 175 7.61 -7.43 13.33
CA LYS A 175 9.03 -7.77 13.19
C LYS A 175 9.70 -6.97 12.09
N ALA A 176 10.95 -6.60 12.34
CA ALA A 176 11.83 -6.04 11.33
C ALA A 176 13.20 -6.73 11.36
N VAL A 177 13.76 -7.04 10.19
CA VAL A 177 15.07 -7.68 10.03
C VAL A 177 15.95 -6.79 9.16
N PHE A 178 17.09 -6.39 9.71
CA PHE A 178 18.05 -5.50 9.08
C PHE A 178 19.25 -6.31 8.61
N TYR A 179 19.36 -6.57 7.30
CA TYR A 179 20.56 -7.19 6.71
C TYR A 179 21.62 -6.15 6.35
N GLY A 180 21.21 -4.90 6.13
CA GLY A 180 22.11 -3.77 5.92
C GLY A 180 22.63 -3.16 7.22
N SER A 181 23.64 -2.28 7.10
CA SER A 181 24.16 -1.53 8.23
C SER A 181 23.12 -0.54 8.78
N LEU A 182 22.81 -0.64 10.07
CA LEU A 182 22.01 0.36 10.77
C LEU A 182 22.93 1.38 11.45
N LYS A 183 22.87 2.65 11.03
CA LYS A 183 23.57 3.77 11.68
C LYS A 183 22.54 4.72 12.29
N LEU A 184 22.48 4.76 13.62
CA LEU A 184 21.64 5.69 14.37
C LEU A 184 22.48 6.94 14.71
N LYS A 185 22.03 8.11 14.25
CA LYS A 185 22.72 9.39 14.54
C LYS A 185 22.23 10.09 15.81
N ASN A 186 21.04 9.73 16.28
CA ASN A 186 20.42 10.27 17.49
C ASN A 186 20.39 9.21 18.59
N ALA A 187 20.02 9.64 19.80
CA ALA A 187 19.75 8.74 20.91
C ALA A 187 18.73 7.66 20.51
N PHE A 188 18.92 6.46 21.06
CA PHE A 188 17.97 5.37 20.95
C PHE A 188 17.51 5.00 22.36
N THR A 189 16.22 4.76 22.52
CA THR A 189 15.64 4.31 23.77
C THR A 189 15.35 2.81 23.65
N LEU A 190 15.87 2.03 24.60
CA LEU A 190 15.51 0.63 24.70
C LEU A 190 14.04 0.48 25.09
N GLY A 191 13.41 -0.63 24.69
CA GLY A 191 12.07 -0.97 25.16
C GLY A 191 12.05 -0.97 26.69
N ASN A 192 11.25 -0.06 27.27
CA ASN A 192 11.05 0.07 28.70
C ASN A 192 9.95 -0.91 29.12
N ILE A 193 10.33 -2.11 29.55
CA ILE A 193 9.41 -3.24 29.72
C ILE A 193 9.44 -3.73 31.18
N GLY A 194 8.31 -3.60 31.86
CA GLY A 194 8.05 -4.18 33.18
C GLY A 194 6.87 -5.14 33.13
N ALA A 195 6.47 -5.66 34.30
CA ALA A 195 5.37 -6.61 34.43
C ALA A 195 4.04 -6.08 33.85
N GLU A 196 3.80 -4.78 33.94
CA GLU A 196 2.62 -4.09 33.38
C GLU A 196 2.59 -4.10 31.85
N ASN A 197 3.75 -4.25 31.21
CA ASN A 197 3.92 -4.28 29.75
C ASN A 197 3.89 -5.69 29.19
N LEU A 198 3.65 -6.70 30.03
CA LEU A 198 3.70 -8.12 29.68
C LEU A 198 2.35 -8.80 29.95
N ARG A 199 1.96 -9.65 29.00
CA ARG A 199 0.79 -10.52 29.15
C ARG A 199 1.10 -11.90 28.60
N MET A 200 1.11 -12.90 29.48
CA MET A 200 1.43 -14.28 29.10
C MET A 200 0.37 -14.90 28.19
N ASP A 201 -0.91 -14.71 28.53
CA ASP A 201 -2.02 -15.26 27.79
C ASP A 201 -2.46 -14.32 26.66
N LYS A 202 -2.69 -14.91 25.48
CA LYS A 202 -3.22 -14.16 24.35
C LYS A 202 -4.62 -13.61 24.72
N PRO A 203 -4.88 -12.30 24.58
CA PRO A 203 -6.21 -11.76 24.81
C PRO A 203 -7.23 -12.38 23.84
N GLU A 204 -8.45 -12.60 24.33
CA GLU A 204 -9.55 -13.07 23.49
C GLU A 204 -10.07 -11.95 22.59
N GLY A 205 -10.66 -12.30 21.45
CA GLY A 205 -11.28 -11.35 20.53
C GLY A 205 -10.32 -10.75 19.49
N ASP A 206 -10.73 -9.61 18.95
CA ASP A 206 -10.03 -8.91 17.87
C ASP A 206 -8.89 -8.01 18.40
N ASP A 207 -7.74 -8.06 17.73
CA ASP A 207 -6.54 -7.32 18.11
C ASP A 207 -6.70 -5.80 17.98
N GLU A 208 -7.53 -5.31 17.04
CA GLU A 208 -7.76 -3.87 16.86
C GLU A 208 -8.57 -3.33 18.06
N SER A 209 -9.57 -4.09 18.51
CA SER A 209 -10.39 -3.77 19.68
C SER A 209 -9.61 -3.85 21.00
N ASN A 210 -8.64 -4.77 21.09
CA ASN A 210 -7.84 -5.03 22.30
C ASN A 210 -6.37 -4.60 22.15
N ALA A 211 -6.09 -3.59 21.32
CA ALA A 211 -4.73 -3.23 20.88
C ALA A 211 -3.70 -3.12 22.02
N LYS A 212 -4.07 -2.49 23.14
CA LYS A 212 -3.18 -2.35 24.31
C LYS A 212 -2.79 -3.70 24.93
N GLU A 213 -3.76 -4.58 25.14
CA GLU A 213 -3.50 -5.90 25.73
C GLU A 213 -2.81 -6.84 24.73
N SER A 214 -3.11 -6.70 23.44
CA SER A 214 -2.44 -7.44 22.38
C SER A 214 -0.95 -7.06 22.30
N ALA A 215 -0.63 -5.76 22.39
CA ALA A 215 0.75 -5.29 22.42
C ALA A 215 1.56 -5.86 23.61
N LYS A 216 0.96 -5.99 24.79
CA LYS A 216 1.61 -6.64 25.94
C LYS A 216 1.93 -8.11 25.70
N HIS A 217 1.05 -8.81 24.99
CA HIS A 217 1.29 -10.20 24.61
C HIS A 217 2.40 -10.32 23.57
N VAL A 218 2.49 -9.39 22.61
CA VAL A 218 3.60 -9.31 21.65
C VAL A 218 4.94 -9.15 22.39
N ASN A 219 5.04 -8.23 23.35
CA ASN A 219 6.25 -8.07 24.18
C ASN A 219 6.65 -9.37 24.87
N PHE A 220 5.69 -10.08 25.48
CA PHE A 220 5.94 -11.38 26.13
C PHE A 220 6.49 -12.41 25.13
N ILE A 221 5.88 -12.54 23.95
CA ILE A 221 6.31 -13.49 22.93
C ILE A 221 7.71 -13.16 22.40
N GLU A 222 8.03 -11.89 22.17
CA GLU A 222 9.36 -11.47 21.71
C GLU A 222 10.43 -11.69 22.78
N LEU A 223 10.15 -11.41 24.06
CA LEU A 223 11.09 -11.73 25.14
C LEU A 223 11.26 -13.25 25.33
N LYS A 224 10.18 -14.03 25.25
CA LYS A 224 10.22 -15.50 25.36
C LYS A 224 11.05 -16.14 24.25
N ASN A 225 10.88 -15.67 23.01
CA ASN A 225 11.53 -16.22 21.82
C ASN A 225 12.84 -15.50 21.44
N SER A 226 13.28 -14.56 22.26
CA SER A 226 14.54 -13.82 22.08
C SER A 226 15.75 -14.75 21.95
N THR A 227 16.74 -14.31 21.19
CA THR A 227 18.03 -15.00 21.03
C THR A 227 19.11 -14.30 21.83
N ASP A 228 20.30 -14.89 21.86
CA ASP A 228 21.48 -14.22 22.40
C ASP A 228 21.71 -12.87 21.70
N GLY A 229 22.10 -11.85 22.48
CA GLY A 229 22.27 -10.48 22.02
C GLY A 229 21.02 -9.60 22.10
N THR A 230 19.84 -10.14 22.48
CA THR A 230 18.66 -9.30 22.76
C THR A 230 18.89 -8.44 24.01
N ILE A 231 18.56 -7.14 23.93
CA ILE A 231 18.73 -6.15 24.99
C ILE A 231 17.41 -5.40 25.22
N PHE A 232 17.05 -5.12 26.46
CA PHE A 232 15.97 -4.20 26.81
C PHE A 232 16.23 -3.54 28.18
N TYR A 233 15.41 -2.54 28.54
CA TYR A 233 15.43 -1.92 29.86
C TYR A 233 14.27 -2.47 30.70
N ASP A 234 14.61 -3.13 31.81
CA ASP A 234 13.68 -3.64 32.81
C ASP A 234 13.27 -2.49 33.74
N SER A 235 12.03 -1.99 33.60
CA SER A 235 11.51 -0.88 34.41
C SER A 235 11.33 -1.24 35.87
N ASP A 236 10.94 -2.48 36.17
CA ASP A 236 10.62 -2.91 37.53
C ASP A 236 11.88 -2.92 38.41
N ASN A 237 13.02 -3.22 37.80
CA ASN A 237 14.31 -3.34 38.50
C ASN A 237 15.33 -2.25 38.13
N HIS A 238 14.92 -1.28 37.30
CA HIS A 238 15.75 -0.16 36.84
C HIS A 238 17.11 -0.60 36.25
N MET A 239 17.11 -1.59 35.35
CA MET A 239 18.36 -2.12 34.77
C MET A 239 18.27 -2.45 33.29
N VAL A 240 19.40 -2.29 32.59
CA VAL A 240 19.56 -2.81 31.24
C VAL A 240 19.96 -4.28 31.35
N VAL A 241 19.26 -5.15 30.61
CA VAL A 241 19.53 -6.59 30.57
C VAL A 241 19.85 -7.05 29.17
N ILE A 242 20.73 -8.05 29.05
CA ILE A 242 21.15 -8.68 27.80
C ILE A 242 21.04 -10.21 27.92
N LYS A 243 20.61 -10.89 26.85
CA LYS A 243 20.58 -12.35 26.79
C LYS A 243 21.93 -12.90 26.29
N ILE A 244 22.55 -13.76 27.08
CA ILE A 244 23.85 -14.39 26.78
C ILE A 244 23.77 -15.88 27.11
N GLN A 245 24.06 -16.74 26.13
CA GLN A 245 24.00 -18.20 26.27
C GLN A 245 22.66 -18.67 26.85
N GLY A 246 21.56 -18.09 26.38
CA GLY A 246 20.20 -18.40 26.82
C GLY A 246 19.79 -17.84 28.18
N LYS A 247 20.66 -17.10 28.89
CA LYS A 247 20.36 -16.52 30.21
C LYS A 247 20.28 -15.00 30.13
N TRP A 248 19.31 -14.40 30.83
CA TRP A 248 19.25 -12.96 31.04
C TRP A 248 20.29 -12.53 32.07
N MET A 249 21.09 -11.53 31.72
CA MET A 249 22.15 -10.99 32.56
C MET A 249 22.05 -9.47 32.60
N LYS A 250 22.34 -8.87 33.76
CA LYS A 250 22.45 -7.42 33.89
C LYS A 250 23.65 -6.91 33.07
N LEU A 251 23.45 -5.88 32.26
CA LEU A 251 24.54 -5.15 31.62
C LEU A 251 25.19 -4.26 32.69
N LYS A 252 26.50 -4.45 32.91
CA LYS A 252 27.26 -3.63 33.87
C LYS A 252 27.52 -2.26 33.26
N VAL A 253 27.11 -1.22 33.97
CA VAL A 253 27.39 0.19 33.65
C VAL A 253 28.16 0.82 34.80
N GLU A 254 28.87 1.92 34.53
CA GLU A 254 29.59 2.71 35.52
C GLU A 254 28.96 4.10 35.56
N GLU A 255 29.02 4.76 36.72
CA GLU A 255 28.59 6.15 36.84
C GLU A 255 29.44 7.05 35.95
N LEU A 256 28.89 8.21 35.59
CA LEU A 256 29.68 9.22 34.89
C LEU A 256 30.86 9.66 35.76
N PRO A 257 32.04 9.94 35.17
CA PRO A 257 33.18 10.47 35.90
C PRO A 257 32.83 11.77 36.64
N GLU A 258 33.52 12.03 37.76
CA GLU A 258 33.38 13.28 38.50
C GLU A 258 33.62 14.50 37.59
N GLY A 259 32.73 15.50 37.67
CA GLY A 259 32.77 16.70 36.83
C GLY A 259 32.20 16.56 35.41
N ILE A 260 31.70 15.37 35.04
CA ILE A 260 30.91 15.19 33.81
C ILE A 260 29.43 15.12 34.19
N ASP A 261 28.71 16.19 33.89
CA ASP A 261 27.26 16.26 34.00
C ASP A 261 26.67 16.77 32.68
N TYR A 262 25.48 16.31 32.35
CA TYR A 262 24.77 16.71 31.15
C TYR A 262 23.67 17.69 31.54
N GLU A 263 23.75 18.95 31.09
CA GLU A 263 22.79 20.02 31.42
C GLU A 263 21.33 19.73 31.04
N PHE A 264 21.09 18.68 30.25
CA PHE A 264 19.74 18.19 29.90
C PHE A 264 19.22 17.09 30.86
N ALA A 265 19.97 16.78 31.93
CA ALA A 265 19.63 15.76 32.92
C ALA A 265 18.77 16.31 34.08
N GLU A 266 18.58 17.63 34.17
CA GLU A 266 17.62 18.23 35.11
C GLU A 266 16.29 18.53 34.42
N ASP A 267 15.20 18.19 35.12
CA ASP A 267 13.78 18.32 34.79
C ASP A 267 13.16 17.33 33.78
N GLN A 268 12.86 16.10 34.27
CA GLN A 268 11.64 15.36 33.92
C GLN A 268 11.01 14.69 35.14
#